data_AF-A0AAV1L7N2-F1
#
_entry.id   AF-A0AAV1L7N2-F1
#
_cell.length_a   1.000
_cell.length_b   1.000
_cell.length_c   1.000
_cell.angle_alpha   90.00
_cell.angle_beta   90.00
_cell.angle_gamma   90.00
#
_symmetry.space_group_name_H-M   'P 1'
#
loop_
_entity.id
_entity.type
_entity.pdbx_description
1 polymer ?
#
loop_
_entity_poly.entity_id
_entity_poly.type
_entity_poly.pdbx_seq_one_letter_code
_entity_poly.pdbx_strand_id
1 'polypeptide(L)'
;MKLDVSEKTITRITKEGITAASTSKKIVTPGKSRSHPKKFDLDGFDLCAIRQKIHSFYVVHKELPTLAKLRAALREDINFQGSITTLHRILNRIGFKYKRCQSRRELLMERHDITAWRARYLDKIRINRTVEKRPVVYLDETYIHNTYHIKS
;
A
#
# COMPACT_ATOMS: atom_id res chain seq x y z
N MET A 1 -48.68 -14.07 -16.89
CA MET A 1 -47.81 -14.02 -15.70
C MET A 1 -47.36 -12.57 -15.52
N LYS A 2 -47.96 -11.83 -14.58
CA LYS A 2 -47.62 -10.41 -14.35
C LYS A 2 -46.50 -10.38 -13.31
N LEU A 3 -45.31 -9.96 -13.72
CA LEU A 3 -44.23 -9.67 -12.79
C LEU A 3 -44.51 -8.28 -12.20
N ASP A 4 -44.46 -8.14 -10.88
CA ASP A 4 -44.62 -6.86 -10.17
C ASP A 4 -43.34 -6.02 -10.28
N VAL A 5 -42.93 -5.74 -11.52
CA VAL A 5 -41.68 -5.05 -11.84
C VAL A 5 -41.92 -4.13 -13.03
N SER A 6 -41.42 -2.90 -12.95
CA SER A 6 -41.56 -1.91 -14.03
C SER A 6 -41.00 -2.42 -15.36
N GLU A 7 -41.71 -2.14 -16.46
CA GLU A 7 -41.27 -2.45 -17.84
C GLU A 7 -39.88 -1.89 -18.15
N LYS A 8 -39.53 -0.72 -17.60
CA LYS A 8 -38.20 -0.12 -17.73
C LYS A 8 -37.11 -0.97 -17.09
N THR A 9 -37.41 -1.64 -15.98
CA THR A 9 -36.48 -2.54 -15.30
C THR A 9 -36.30 -3.82 -16.10
N ILE A 10 -37.38 -4.37 -16.66
CA ILE A 10 -37.35 -5.59 -17.50
C ILE A 10 -36.49 -5.34 -18.74
N THR A 11 -36.70 -4.23 -19.43
CA THR A 11 -35.91 -3.84 -20.62
C THR A 11 -34.45 -3.56 -20.30
N ARG A 12 -34.15 -3.00 -19.12
CA ARG A 12 -32.75 -2.80 -18.67
C ARG A 12 -32.04 -4.13 -18.41
N ILE A 13 -32.68 -5.05 -17.69
CA ILE A 13 -32.10 -6.37 -17.35
C ILE A 13 -31.88 -7.21 -18.61
N THR A 14 -32.82 -7.21 -19.56
CA THR A 14 -32.65 -7.94 -20.82
C THR A 14 -31.49 -7.41 -21.65
N LYS A 15 -31.33 -6.08 -21.77
CA LYS A 15 -30.17 -5.46 -22.44
C LYS A 15 -28.85 -5.81 -21.76
N GLU A 16 -28.81 -5.75 -20.43
CA GLU A 16 -27.63 -6.12 -19.64
C GLU A 16 -27.26 -7.59 -19.83
N GLY A 17 -28.25 -8.49 -19.89
CA GLY A 17 -28.07 -9.91 -20.16
C GLY A 17 -27.52 -10.21 -21.56
N ILE A 18 -28.03 -9.56 -22.60
CA ILE A 18 -27.53 -9.70 -23.97
C ILE A 18 -26.07 -9.23 -24.08
N THR A 19 -25.74 -8.12 -23.44
CA THR A 19 -24.37 -7.56 -23.41
C THR A 19 -23.41 -8.46 -22.63
N ALA A 20 -23.88 -9.04 -21.52
CA ALA A 20 -23.13 -10.00 -20.71
C ALA A 20 -22.84 -11.30 -21.48
N ALA A 21 -23.84 -11.84 -22.20
CA ALA A 21 -23.69 -13.04 -23.02
C ALA A 21 -22.70 -12.86 -24.17
N SER A 22 -22.80 -11.75 -24.91
CA SER A 22 -21.87 -11.42 -26.01
C SER A 22 -20.43 -11.18 -25.54
N THR A 23 -20.25 -10.63 -24.34
CA THR A 23 -18.91 -10.33 -23.79
C THR A 23 -18.37 -11.44 -22.87
N SER A 24 -19.12 -12.54 -22.67
CA SER A 24 -18.83 -13.58 -21.66
C SER A 24 -18.52 -13.02 -20.26
N LYS A 25 -19.16 -11.90 -19.90
CA LYS A 25 -19.01 -11.25 -18.59
C LYS A 25 -20.19 -11.61 -17.71
N LYS A 26 -19.94 -11.84 -16.42
CA LYS A 26 -20.99 -12.12 -15.43
C LYS A 26 -21.73 -10.83 -15.07
N ILE A 27 -23.06 -10.88 -15.01
CA ILE A 27 -23.90 -9.78 -14.49
C ILE A 27 -23.62 -9.63 -12.99
N VAL A 28 -23.26 -8.43 -12.55
CA VAL A 28 -22.92 -8.12 -11.16
C VAL A 28 -23.86 -7.07 -10.62
N THR A 29 -24.27 -7.21 -9.35
CA THR A 29 -25.08 -6.19 -8.66
C THR A 29 -24.37 -4.82 -8.71
N PRO A 30 -25.06 -3.73 -9.08
CA PRO A 30 -24.45 -2.40 -9.30
C PRO A 30 -23.63 -1.84 -8.13
N GLY A 31 -23.90 -2.29 -6.90
CA GLY A 31 -23.17 -1.87 -5.69
C GLY A 31 -21.86 -2.60 -5.42
N LYS A 32 -21.61 -3.77 -6.03
CA LYS A 32 -20.44 -4.61 -5.70
C LYS A 32 -19.11 -4.07 -6.23
N SER A 33 -19.15 -3.18 -7.22
CA SER A 33 -17.95 -2.59 -7.84
C SER A 33 -17.66 -1.16 -7.37
N ARG A 34 -18.42 -0.62 -6.41
CA ARG A 34 -18.23 0.77 -5.97
C ARG A 34 -16.94 0.86 -5.15
N SER A 35 -15.98 1.64 -5.63
CA SER A 35 -14.77 1.95 -4.87
C SER A 35 -15.16 2.69 -3.59
N HIS A 36 -14.69 2.19 -2.44
CA HIS A 36 -14.83 2.91 -1.18
C HIS A 36 -13.65 3.86 -1.00
N PRO A 37 -13.89 5.11 -0.54
CA PRO A 37 -12.80 6.02 -0.24
C PRO A 37 -11.86 5.41 0.81
N LYS A 38 -10.56 5.55 0.59
CA LYS A 38 -9.56 5.12 1.57
C LYS A 38 -9.73 5.98 2.82
N LYS A 39 -9.88 5.35 3.98
CA LYS A 39 -10.03 6.05 5.26
C LYS A 39 -8.74 6.75 5.73
N PHE A 40 -7.60 6.35 5.17
CA PHE A 40 -6.29 6.88 5.51
C PHE A 40 -5.48 6.99 4.22
N ASP A 41 -5.04 8.20 3.93
CA ASP A 41 -4.01 8.45 2.94
C ASP A 41 -2.70 8.64 3.70
N LEU A 42 -1.73 7.78 3.41
CA LEU A 42 -0.39 7.87 3.98
C LEU A 42 0.53 8.12 2.81
N ASP A 43 1.30 9.19 2.89
CA ASP A 43 2.24 9.56 1.85
C ASP A 43 3.51 8.68 1.93
N GLY A 44 4.34 8.71 0.90
CA GLY A 44 5.61 7.98 0.86
C GLY A 44 6.49 8.24 2.07
N PHE A 45 6.47 9.46 2.60
CA PHE A 45 7.18 9.86 3.80
C PHE A 45 6.68 9.11 5.05
N ASP A 46 5.37 9.08 5.28
CA ASP A 46 4.78 8.37 6.42
C ASP A 46 5.09 6.87 6.38
N LEU A 47 5.02 6.28 5.18
CA LEU A 47 5.37 4.87 4.98
C LEU A 47 6.85 4.62 5.27
N CYS A 48 7.74 5.59 5.02
CA CYS A 48 9.14 5.50 5.39
C CYS A 48 9.33 5.57 6.90
N ALA A 49 8.67 6.53 7.58
CA ALA A 49 8.70 6.67 9.02
C ALA A 49 8.22 5.38 9.74
N ILE A 50 7.14 4.76 9.26
CA ILE A 50 6.64 3.49 9.79
C ILE A 50 7.71 2.38 9.68
N ARG A 51 8.38 2.25 8.53
CA ARG A 51 9.45 1.25 8.35
C ARG A 51 10.62 1.49 9.30
N GLN A 52 11.03 2.75 9.44
CA GLN A 52 12.12 3.13 10.33
C GLN A 52 11.78 2.81 11.79
N LYS A 53 10.55 3.09 12.21
CA LYS A 53 10.10 2.78 13.57
C LYS A 53 10.07 1.28 13.84
N ILE A 54 9.58 0.47 12.90
CA ILE A 54 9.65 -1.00 13.03
C ILE A 54 11.10 -1.45 13.19
N HIS A 55 12.02 -0.89 12.39
CA HIS A 55 13.43 -1.22 12.49
C HIS A 55 14.03 -0.79 13.85
N SER A 56 13.67 0.37 14.39
CA SER A 56 14.15 0.83 15.69
C SER A 56 13.70 -0.08 16.84
N PHE A 57 12.50 -0.67 16.78
CA PHE A 57 12.06 -1.68 17.75
C PHE A 57 13.03 -2.88 17.80
N TYR A 58 13.50 -3.35 16.65
CA TYR A 58 14.43 -4.46 16.58
C TYR A 58 15.86 -4.08 16.97
N VAL A 59 16.36 -2.92 16.51
CA VAL A 59 17.76 -2.52 16.72
C VAL A 59 18.01 -1.89 18.08
N VAL A 60 17.18 -0.91 18.47
CA VAL A 60 17.38 -0.10 19.68
C VAL A 60 16.79 -0.82 20.89
N HIS A 61 15.50 -1.18 20.81
CA HIS A 61 14.79 -1.76 21.95
C HIS A 61 15.04 -3.27 22.10
N LYS A 62 15.49 -3.97 21.05
CA LYS A 62 15.64 -5.43 21.00
C LYS A 62 14.36 -6.18 21.39
N GLU A 63 13.20 -5.56 21.14
CA GLU A 63 11.88 -6.10 21.46
C GLU A 63 11.12 -6.48 20.19
N LEU A 64 10.15 -7.39 20.35
CA LEU A 64 9.24 -7.75 19.28
C LEU A 64 8.13 -6.70 19.14
N PRO A 65 7.98 -6.04 17.98
CA PRO A 65 6.93 -5.07 17.75
C PRO A 65 5.58 -5.78 17.64
N THR A 66 4.79 -5.70 18.70
CA THR A 66 3.35 -6.01 18.64
C THR A 66 2.60 -4.83 18.03
N LEU A 67 1.45 -5.10 17.38
CA LEU A 67 0.66 -4.04 16.74
C LEU A 67 0.24 -2.94 17.72
N ALA A 68 -0.04 -3.27 18.99
CA ALA A 68 -0.42 -2.30 20.00
C ALA A 68 0.74 -1.38 20.39
N LYS A 69 1.93 -1.95 20.64
CA LYS A 69 3.16 -1.18 20.94
C LYS A 69 3.54 -0.29 19.76
N LEU A 70 3.51 -0.85 18.55
CA LEU A 70 3.81 -0.11 17.33
C LEU A 70 2.82 1.04 17.12
N ARG A 71 1.53 0.82 17.32
CA ARG A 71 0.51 1.88 17.22
C ARG A 71 0.75 3.01 18.23
N ALA A 72 1.07 2.68 19.48
CA ALA A 72 1.36 3.67 20.51
C ALA A 72 2.55 4.56 20.10
N ALA A 73 3.65 3.93 19.69
CA ALA A 73 4.84 4.64 19.27
C ALA A 73 4.64 5.47 17.98
N LEU A 74 3.84 4.97 17.02
CA LEU A 74 3.48 5.74 15.82
C LEU A 74 2.53 6.91 16.13
N ARG A 75 1.72 6.81 17.18
CA ARG A 75 0.86 7.92 17.60
C ARG A 75 1.69 9.08 18.16
N GLU A 76 2.80 8.78 18.82
CA GLU A 76 3.72 9.80 19.35
C GLU A 76 4.54 10.47 18.23
N ASP A 77 5.13 9.70 17.32
CA ASP A 77 6.04 10.25 16.31
C ASP A 77 5.33 10.96 15.14
N ILE A 78 4.31 10.31 14.57
CA ILE A 78 3.67 10.74 13.31
C ILE A 78 2.19 11.10 13.52
N ASN A 79 1.75 11.23 14.77
CA ASN A 79 0.36 11.49 15.13
C ASN A 79 -0.64 10.52 14.48
N PHE A 80 -0.26 9.24 14.37
CA PHE A 80 -1.07 8.23 13.68
C PHE A 80 -2.45 8.05 14.34
N GLN A 81 -3.51 8.44 13.64
CA GLN A 81 -4.91 8.32 14.11
C GLN A 81 -5.59 6.99 13.76
N GLY A 82 -4.89 6.10 13.05
CA GLY A 82 -5.47 4.83 12.63
C GLY A 82 -5.74 3.85 13.78
N SER A 83 -6.71 2.96 13.55
CA SER A 83 -6.95 1.80 14.41
C SER A 83 -5.90 0.70 14.21
N ILE A 84 -5.82 -0.26 15.12
CA ILE A 84 -4.94 -1.44 15.00
C ILE A 84 -5.19 -2.21 13.69
N THR A 85 -6.45 -2.35 13.29
CA THR A 85 -6.82 -3.06 12.05
C THR A 85 -6.36 -2.30 10.80
N THR A 86 -6.39 -0.96 10.84
CA THR A 86 -5.87 -0.14 9.74
C THR A 86 -4.35 -0.23 9.64
N LEU A 87 -3.64 -0.19 10.78
CA LEU A 87 -2.19 -0.39 10.83
C LEU A 87 -1.81 -1.75 10.24
N HIS A 88 -2.50 -2.82 10.62
CA HIS A 88 -2.26 -4.15 10.06
C HIS A 88 -2.46 -4.20 8.53
N ARG A 89 -3.50 -3.53 8.00
CA ARG A 89 -3.71 -3.42 6.54
C ARG A 89 -2.58 -2.64 5.85
N ILE A 90 -2.12 -1.55 6.47
CA ILE A 90 -1.01 -0.73 5.96
C ILE A 90 0.26 -1.58 5.91
N LEU A 91 0.59 -2.29 6.99
CA LEU A 91 1.74 -3.18 7.08
C LEU A 91 1.72 -4.25 5.97
N ASN A 92 0.57 -4.89 5.74
CA ASN A 92 0.43 -5.85 4.65
C ASN A 92 0.64 -5.21 3.27
N ARG A 93 0.14 -3.98 3.06
CA ARG A 93 0.31 -3.24 1.79
C ARG A 93 1.78 -2.87 1.52
N ILE A 94 2.53 -2.47 2.56
CA ILE A 94 3.97 -2.17 2.41
C ILE A 94 4.86 -3.41 2.35
N GLY A 95 4.29 -4.61 2.57
CA GLY A 95 4.98 -5.88 2.44
C GLY A 95 5.49 -6.47 3.76
N PHE A 96 5.01 -6.00 4.90
CA PHE A 96 5.32 -6.59 6.21
C PHE A 96 4.28 -7.64 6.59
N LYS A 97 4.73 -8.77 7.13
CA LYS A 97 3.87 -9.85 7.57
C LYS A 97 4.43 -10.49 8.85
N TYR A 98 3.55 -10.84 9.78
CA TYR A 98 3.91 -11.68 10.91
C TYR A 98 4.20 -13.11 10.43
N LYS A 99 5.41 -13.61 10.71
CA LYS A 99 5.81 -15.00 10.44
C LYS A 99 6.20 -15.67 11.75
N ARG A 100 5.78 -16.92 11.93
CA ARG A 100 6.22 -17.74 13.05
C ARG A 100 7.68 -18.13 12.86
N CYS A 101 8.47 -17.94 13.90
CA CYS A 101 9.82 -18.46 14.00
C CYS A 101 9.85 -19.76 14.81
N GLN A 102 10.97 -20.47 14.73
CA GLN A 102 11.20 -21.74 15.44
C GLN A 102 10.94 -21.64 16.95
N SER A 103 11.13 -20.46 17.55
CA SER A 103 10.90 -20.18 18.97
C SER A 103 9.42 -19.95 19.36
N ARG A 104 8.45 -20.37 18.54
CA ARG A 104 6.99 -20.14 18.69
C ARG A 104 6.54 -18.67 18.69
N ARG A 105 7.47 -17.71 18.61
CA ARG A 105 7.18 -16.27 18.55
C ARG A 105 6.93 -15.83 17.10
N GLU A 106 6.03 -14.88 16.93
CA GLU A 106 5.74 -14.27 15.63
C GLU A 106 6.57 -13.00 15.44
N LEU A 107 7.37 -12.96 14.37
CA LEU A 107 8.19 -11.81 13.99
C LEU A 107 7.49 -11.03 12.88
N LEU A 108 7.40 -9.72 13.04
CA LEU A 108 7.00 -8.81 11.96
C LEU A 108 8.17 -8.63 10.99
N MET A 109 8.13 -9.35 9.87
CA MET A 109 9.20 -9.30 8.86
C MET A 109 8.71 -8.71 7.55
N GLU A 110 9.56 -7.91 6.91
CA GLU A 110 9.37 -7.51 5.52
C GLU A 110 9.52 -8.73 4.61
N ARG A 111 8.77 -8.74 3.50
CA ARG A 111 8.91 -9.76 2.45
C ARG A 111 10.33 -9.73 1.87
N HIS A 112 11.00 -10.87 1.95
CA HIS A 112 12.38 -11.04 1.48
C HIS A 112 12.56 -10.61 0.01
N ASP A 113 11.57 -10.87 -0.85
CA ASP A 113 11.59 -10.49 -2.26
C ASP A 113 11.76 -8.98 -2.44
N ILE A 114 11.03 -8.18 -1.64
CA ILE A 114 11.05 -6.72 -1.70
C ILE A 114 12.40 -6.20 -1.20
N THR A 115 12.89 -6.73 -0.09
CA THR A 115 14.20 -6.38 0.47
C THR A 115 15.33 -6.74 -0.51
N ALA A 116 15.26 -7.90 -1.15
CA ALA A 116 16.23 -8.33 -2.15
C ALA A 116 16.21 -7.45 -3.41
N TRP A 117 15.04 -7.06 -3.91
CA TRP A 117 14.94 -6.12 -5.02
C TRP A 117 15.56 -4.76 -4.69
N ARG A 118 15.34 -4.24 -3.47
CA ARG A 118 15.99 -3.00 -3.03
C ARG A 118 17.50 -3.14 -2.94
N ALA A 119 18.00 -4.22 -2.36
CA ALA A 119 19.44 -4.46 -2.26
C ALA A 119 20.09 -4.50 -3.65
N ARG A 120 19.50 -5.26 -4.59
CA ARG A 120 19.99 -5.32 -5.98
C ARG A 120 19.98 -3.96 -6.68
N TYR A 121 18.93 -3.17 -6.48
CA TYR A 121 18.86 -1.81 -7.02
C TYR A 121 19.98 -0.92 -6.46
N LEU A 122 20.15 -0.91 -5.13
CA LEU A 122 21.20 -0.12 -4.48
C LEU A 122 22.59 -0.54 -4.90
N ASP A 123 22.85 -1.85 -5.05
CA ASP A 123 24.12 -2.35 -5.57
C ASP A 123 24.36 -1.90 -7.01
N LYS A 124 23.37 -1.96 -7.89
CA LYS A 124 23.48 -1.42 -9.25
C LYS A 124 23.81 0.07 -9.26
N ILE A 125 23.12 0.86 -8.44
CA ILE A 125 23.38 2.30 -8.33
C ILE A 125 24.78 2.56 -7.76
N ARG A 126 25.23 1.79 -6.77
CA ARG A 126 26.57 1.89 -6.20
C ARG A 126 27.65 1.57 -7.24
N ILE A 127 27.50 0.47 -7.98
CA ILE A 127 28.41 0.10 -9.07
C ILE A 127 28.44 1.19 -10.14
N ASN A 128 27.28 1.73 -10.52
CA ASN A 128 27.22 2.82 -11.48
C ASN A 128 27.94 4.08 -10.97
N ARG A 129 27.83 4.43 -9.68
CA ARG A 129 28.54 5.59 -9.11
C ARG A 129 30.06 5.42 -9.09
N THR A 130 30.55 4.20 -8.81
CA THR A 130 31.99 3.96 -8.64
C THR A 130 32.69 3.60 -9.94
N VAL A 131 32.08 2.73 -10.76
CA VAL A 131 32.72 2.08 -11.91
C VAL A 131 32.20 2.62 -13.24
N GLU A 132 30.91 2.42 -13.54
CA GLU A 132 30.38 2.67 -14.89
C GLU A 132 30.19 4.17 -15.20
N LYS A 133 29.85 4.97 -14.18
CA LYS A 133 29.59 6.41 -14.24
C LYS A 133 28.59 6.83 -15.32
N ARG A 134 27.58 6.00 -15.61
CA ARG A 134 26.53 6.32 -16.59
C ARG A 134 25.60 7.40 -16.03
N PRO A 135 25.12 8.34 -16.87
CA PRO A 135 24.15 9.34 -16.44
C PRO A 135 22.85 8.66 -15.99
N VAL A 136 22.39 9.00 -14.79
CA VAL A 136 21.13 8.47 -14.23
C VAL A 136 20.03 9.48 -14.50
N VAL A 137 19.04 9.08 -15.30
CA VAL A 137 17.86 9.89 -15.62
C VAL A 137 16.66 9.33 -14.86
N TYR A 138 15.98 10.16 -14.09
CA TYR A 138 14.73 9.83 -13.42
C TYR A 138 13.57 10.40 -14.23
N LEU A 139 12.61 9.56 -14.59
CA LEU A 139 11.47 9.93 -15.44
C LEU A 139 10.22 10.32 -14.63
N ASP A 140 10.39 10.67 -13.36
CA ASP A 140 9.27 10.96 -12.46
C ASP A 140 8.92 12.45 -12.47
N GLU A 141 7.64 12.74 -12.24
CA GLU A 141 7.13 14.11 -12.19
C GLU A 141 7.46 14.72 -10.82
N THR A 142 8.36 15.70 -10.80
CA THR A 142 8.61 16.50 -9.60
C THR A 142 7.72 17.74 -9.65
N TYR A 143 6.69 17.78 -8.81
CA TYR A 143 5.83 18.97 -8.71
C TYR A 143 6.61 20.12 -8.07
N ILE A 144 6.97 21.13 -8.87
CA ILE A 144 7.60 22.35 -8.37
C ILE A 144 6.50 23.28 -7.85
N HIS A 145 6.44 23.48 -6.54
CA HIS A 145 5.50 24.43 -5.95
C HIS A 145 5.91 25.87 -6.30
N ASN A 146 4.95 26.70 -6.74
CA ASN A 146 5.20 28.06 -7.24
C ASN A 146 5.89 29.02 -6.25
N THR A 147 6.01 28.67 -4.97
CA THR A 147 6.69 29.50 -3.97
C THR A 147 8.20 29.33 -3.91
N TYR A 148 8.78 28.34 -4.61
CA TYR A 148 10.23 28.19 -4.70
C TYR A 148 10.80 29.19 -5.72
N HIS A 149 10.92 30.45 -5.31
CA HIS A 149 11.67 31.44 -6.07
C HIS A 149 13.17 31.24 -5.81
N ILE A 150 13.93 31.00 -6.88
CA ILE A 150 15.39 31.05 -6.84
C ILE A 150 15.75 32.53 -6.64
N LYS A 151 16.40 32.87 -5.52
CA LYS A 151 16.99 34.21 -5.37
C LYS A 151 18.15 34.31 -6.38
N SER A 152 18.00 35.23 -7.33
CA SER A 152 19.05 35.65 -8.25
C SER A 152 20.17 36.37 -7.52
#